data_AF-A0A6G1RZN2-F1
#
_entry.id   AF-A0A6G1RZN2-F1
#
_cell.length_a   1.000
_cell.length_b   1.000
_cell.length_c   1.000
_cell.angle_alpha   90.00
_cell.angle_beta   90.00
_cell.angle_gamma   90.00
#
_symmetry.space_group_name_H-M   'P 1'
#
loop_
_entity.id
_entity.type
_entity.pdbx_description
1 polymer ?
#
loop_
_entity_poly.entity_id
_entity_poly.type
_entity_poly.pdbx_seq_one_letter_code
_entity_poly.pdbx_strand_id
1 'polypeptide(L)'
;VGQGKLGDVALLASIDQQCPTAHLCNVVFMPSRFTTVLYKVIMLRNDIHHCKASGIFLRLSAGGLIADNNIHSNYEAGVDIRKGANPLVLCNKIHSGLRSGIVVVGNGKGVIRSNQIYGNKEAGIYILYNGNPAVRYVSWH
;
A
#
# COMPACT_ATOMS: atom_id res chain seq x y z
N VAL A 1 -16.19 22.45 -13.16
CA VAL A 1 -17.50 21.75 -13.22
C VAL A 1 -17.42 20.74 -14.35
N GLY A 2 -17.48 19.45 -14.03
CA GLY A 2 -17.49 18.37 -15.02
C GLY A 2 -18.20 17.17 -14.40
N GLN A 3 -19.49 17.05 -14.70
CA GLN A 3 -20.33 15.93 -14.26
C GLN A 3 -20.18 14.77 -15.26
N GLY A 4 -19.91 13.58 -14.76
CA GLY A 4 -20.01 12.33 -15.50
C GLY A 4 -20.40 11.20 -14.55
N LYS A 5 -21.64 10.73 -14.64
CA LYS A 5 -22.08 9.47 -14.01
C LYS A 5 -21.57 8.31 -14.88
N LEU A 6 -20.60 7.54 -14.39
CA LEU A 6 -20.27 6.21 -14.91
C LEU A 6 -20.51 5.19 -13.80
N GLY A 7 -21.31 4.16 -14.11
CA GLY A 7 -21.61 3.06 -13.20
C GLY A 7 -20.37 2.28 -12.77
N ASP A 8 -20.33 1.92 -11.49
CA ASP A 8 -19.54 0.86 -10.85
C ASP A 8 -18.22 0.42 -11.52
N VAL A 9 -17.20 1.28 -11.44
CA VAL A 9 -15.80 0.85 -11.60
C VAL A 9 -14.95 1.46 -10.49
N ALA A 10 -14.74 0.69 -9.43
CA ALA A 10 -13.84 1.05 -8.34
C ALA A 10 -12.39 0.74 -8.74
N LEU A 11 -11.62 1.77 -9.08
CA LEU A 11 -10.17 1.68 -9.19
C LEU A 11 -9.54 2.97 -8.63
N LEU A 12 -8.96 2.87 -7.43
CA LEU A 12 -8.12 3.91 -6.84
C LEU A 12 -7.13 3.18 -5.93
N ALA A 13 -5.97 2.83 -6.46
CA ALA A 13 -4.76 3.06 -5.67
C ALA A 13 -4.53 4.57 -5.82
N SER A 14 -5.11 5.36 -4.91
CA SER A 14 -4.83 6.78 -4.91
C SER A 14 -3.38 6.91 -4.45
N ILE A 15 -2.45 7.05 -5.39
CA ILE A 15 -1.38 8.01 -5.13
C ILE A 15 -2.16 9.31 -5.06
N ASP A 16 -2.42 9.78 -3.84
CA ASP A 16 -3.12 11.03 -3.63
C ASP A 16 -2.50 12.08 -4.57
N GLN A 17 -3.33 12.72 -5.40
CA GLN A 17 -2.93 13.65 -6.47
C GLN A 17 -2.29 14.94 -5.93
N GLN A 18 -1.86 14.91 -4.67
CA GLN A 18 -1.29 15.97 -3.86
C GLN A 18 0.05 15.56 -3.25
N CYS A 19 0.65 14.46 -3.73
CA CYS A 19 1.98 14.00 -3.35
C CYS A 19 3.00 14.62 -4.35
N PRO A 20 3.72 15.71 -4.00
CA PRO A 20 4.48 16.53 -4.95
C PRO A 20 5.73 15.84 -5.54
N THR A 21 6.05 14.61 -5.12
CA THR A 21 7.25 13.87 -5.50
C THR A 21 6.98 12.44 -5.93
N ALA A 22 5.73 12.08 -6.24
CA ALA A 22 5.43 10.83 -6.93
C ALA A 22 5.90 10.86 -8.41
N HIS A 23 7.13 11.32 -8.64
CA HIS A 23 7.83 11.29 -9.90
C HIS A 23 8.20 9.84 -10.16
N LEU A 24 7.63 9.24 -11.22
CA LEU A 24 7.88 7.87 -11.73
C LEU A 24 6.97 6.75 -11.18
N CYS A 25 5.69 7.05 -10.96
CA CYS A 25 4.71 5.99 -10.75
C CYS A 25 4.35 5.30 -12.10
N ASN A 26 5.11 4.26 -12.47
CA ASN A 26 4.71 3.25 -13.48
C ASN A 26 3.55 2.40 -12.96
N VAL A 27 2.45 3.05 -12.59
CA VAL A 27 1.28 2.38 -12.02
C VAL A 27 0.35 1.97 -13.15
N VAL A 28 0.40 0.69 -13.48
CA VAL A 28 -0.56 0.06 -14.39
C VAL A 28 -1.85 -0.23 -13.63
N PHE A 29 -2.94 0.34 -14.13
CA PHE A 29 -4.30 0.25 -13.60
C PHE A 29 -5.22 -0.35 -14.65
N MET A 30 -6.03 -1.37 -14.35
CA MET A 30 -7.20 -1.77 -15.16
C MET A 30 -8.28 -2.54 -14.35
N PRO A 31 -9.55 -2.58 -14.84
CA PRO A 31 -10.75 -2.74 -14.03
C PRO A 31 -11.22 -4.18 -13.81
N SER A 32 -12.17 -4.37 -12.88
CA SER A 32 -12.82 -5.65 -12.62
C SER A 32 -13.99 -5.91 -13.57
N ARG A 33 -13.88 -6.95 -14.39
CA ARG A 33 -14.80 -8.10 -14.53
C ARG A 33 -14.59 -8.73 -15.92
N PHE A 34 -14.36 -10.04 -15.94
CA PHE A 34 -14.26 -10.94 -17.11
C PHE A 34 -12.90 -11.19 -17.78
N THR A 35 -11.79 -11.19 -17.05
CA THR A 35 -10.58 -11.90 -17.52
C THR A 35 -9.88 -12.64 -16.38
N THR A 36 -9.41 -13.86 -16.65
CA THR A 36 -8.52 -14.68 -15.79
C THR A 36 -7.09 -14.08 -15.75
N VAL A 37 -6.98 -12.76 -15.81
CA VAL A 37 -5.70 -12.06 -15.78
C VAL A 37 -5.59 -11.44 -14.39
N LEU A 38 -4.78 -12.08 -13.54
CA LEU A 38 -4.40 -11.53 -12.25
C LEU A 38 -3.52 -10.30 -12.48
N TYR A 39 -4.12 -9.11 -12.49
CA TYR A 39 -3.36 -7.87 -12.52
C TYR A 39 -2.61 -7.71 -11.19
N LYS A 40 -1.29 -7.93 -11.24
CA LYS A 40 -0.38 -7.76 -10.11
C LYS A 40 0.26 -6.38 -10.22
N VAL A 41 0.10 -5.56 -9.19
CA VAL A 41 0.81 -4.28 -9.08
C VAL A 41 2.28 -4.58 -8.78
N ILE A 42 3.21 -3.91 -9.46
CA ILE A 42 4.66 -4.03 -9.18
C ILE A 42 5.19 -2.63 -8.88
N MET A 43 5.61 -2.41 -7.63
CA MET A 43 6.25 -1.18 -7.16
C MET A 43 7.66 -1.54 -6.71
N LEU A 44 8.66 -1.15 -7.50
CA LEU A 44 10.07 -1.43 -7.25
C LEU A 44 10.89 -0.15 -7.19
N ARG A 45 11.69 0.02 -6.13
CA ARG A 45 12.67 1.11 -6.00
C ARG A 45 12.10 2.52 -6.17
N ASN A 46 10.91 2.74 -5.59
CA ASN A 46 10.27 4.05 -5.56
C ASN A 46 10.54 4.75 -4.23
N ASP A 47 10.47 6.08 -4.26
CA ASP A 47 10.48 6.95 -3.08
C ASP A 47 9.09 7.58 -2.92
N ILE A 48 8.37 7.19 -1.87
CA ILE A 48 6.95 7.53 -1.66
C ILE A 48 6.81 8.29 -0.36
N HIS A 49 6.54 9.59 -0.44
CA HIS A 49 6.56 10.42 0.75
C HIS A 49 5.69 11.66 0.72
N HIS A 50 5.38 12.20 1.90
CA HIS A 50 4.59 13.42 2.07
C HIS A 50 3.18 13.32 1.44
N CYS A 51 2.63 12.11 1.34
CA CYS A 51 1.24 11.94 0.92
C CYS A 51 0.32 12.31 2.10
N LYS A 52 -0.78 13.02 1.79
CA LYS A 52 -1.79 13.40 2.80
C LYS A 52 -2.67 12.22 3.25
N ALA A 53 -2.57 11.10 2.54
CA ALA A 53 -3.19 9.83 2.89
C ALA A 53 -2.11 8.76 3.15
N SER A 54 -2.44 7.48 2.90
CA SER A 54 -1.46 6.40 3.00
C SER A 54 -0.53 6.42 1.78
N GLY A 55 0.74 6.04 1.96
CA GLY A 55 1.71 6.02 0.87
C GLY A 55 1.32 5.02 -0.23
N ILE A 56 1.00 3.79 0.17
CA ILE A 56 0.47 2.75 -0.71
C ILE A 56 -0.82 2.20 -0.12
N PHE A 57 -1.84 2.07 -0.96
CA PHE A 57 -3.16 1.61 -0.54
C PHE A 57 -3.71 0.52 -1.46
N LEU A 58 -3.91 -0.68 -0.90
CA LEU A 58 -4.35 -1.89 -1.60
C LEU A 58 -5.69 -2.36 -1.07
N ARG A 59 -6.66 -2.61 -1.96
CA ARG A 59 -8.01 -3.09 -1.61
C ARG A 59 -8.55 -4.09 -2.64
N LEU A 60 -9.69 -4.71 -2.33
CA LEU A 60 -10.51 -5.50 -3.26
C LEU A 60 -9.73 -6.65 -3.90
N SER A 61 -9.11 -7.47 -3.05
CA SER A 61 -8.27 -8.60 -3.50
C SER A 61 -7.06 -8.21 -4.36
N ALA A 62 -6.64 -6.95 -4.32
CA ALA A 62 -5.42 -6.51 -4.99
C ALA A 62 -4.21 -7.34 -4.52
N GLY A 63 -3.47 -7.87 -5.48
CA GLY A 63 -2.18 -8.50 -5.27
C GLY A 63 -1.06 -7.69 -5.91
N GLY A 64 0.18 -8.07 -5.61
CA GLY A 64 1.31 -7.36 -6.18
C GLY A 64 2.61 -7.57 -5.42
N LEU A 65 3.68 -7.02 -5.96
CA LEU A 65 5.00 -6.93 -5.35
C LEU A 65 5.28 -5.46 -5.02
N ILE A 66 5.47 -5.15 -3.75
CA ILE A 66 5.98 -3.88 -3.26
C ILE A 66 7.35 -4.19 -2.70
N ALA A 67 8.42 -3.88 -3.44
CA ALA A 67 9.76 -4.16 -2.99
C ALA A 67 10.79 -3.06 -3.22
N ASP A 68 11.77 -3.02 -2.31
CA ASP A 68 12.89 -2.07 -2.34
C ASP A 68 12.46 -0.61 -2.40
N ASN A 69 11.25 -0.27 -1.92
CA ASN A 69 10.77 1.11 -1.87
C ASN A 69 11.17 1.78 -0.56
N ASN A 70 11.33 3.10 -0.62
CA ASN A 70 11.48 3.97 0.53
C ASN A 70 10.16 4.73 0.75
N ILE A 71 9.46 4.43 1.83
CA ILE A 71 8.10 4.92 2.11
C ILE A 71 8.14 5.70 3.41
N HIS A 72 7.98 7.01 3.36
CA HIS A 72 8.18 7.82 4.56
C HIS A 72 7.41 9.12 4.62
N SER A 73 7.35 9.74 5.81
CA SER A 73 6.73 11.06 5.98
C SER A 73 5.28 11.15 5.48
N ASN A 74 4.54 10.03 5.46
CA ASN A 74 3.15 9.99 5.04
C ASN A 74 2.24 10.30 6.23
N TYR A 75 1.12 10.98 5.96
CA TYR A 75 0.20 11.43 7.00
C TYR A 75 -0.58 10.27 7.64
N GLU A 76 -0.91 9.25 6.85
CA GLU A 76 -1.56 8.03 7.34
C GLU A 76 -0.53 6.87 7.40
N ALA A 77 -0.92 5.66 7.00
CA ALA A 77 -0.02 4.52 6.99
C ALA A 77 0.99 4.57 5.83
N GLY A 78 2.16 3.97 6.01
CA GLY A 78 3.09 3.76 4.88
C GLY A 78 2.48 2.84 3.82
N VAL A 79 2.03 1.66 4.24
CA VAL A 79 1.33 0.68 3.39
C VAL A 79 0.05 0.24 4.07
N ASP A 80 -1.08 0.27 3.36
CA ASP A 80 -2.37 -0.09 3.91
C ASP A 80 -3.05 -1.15 3.03
N ILE A 81 -3.30 -2.30 3.64
CA ILE A 81 -3.76 -3.54 2.99
C ILE A 81 -5.15 -3.87 3.53
N ARG A 82 -6.18 -3.75 2.68
CA ARG A 82 -7.58 -3.98 3.09
C ARG A 82 -8.38 -4.90 2.18
N LYS A 83 -9.56 -5.31 2.67
CA LYS A 83 -10.64 -5.93 1.86
C LYS A 83 -10.13 -7.10 0.99
N GLY A 84 -9.46 -8.07 1.62
CA GLY A 84 -8.97 -9.27 0.94
C GLY A 84 -7.69 -9.10 0.11
N ALA A 85 -7.08 -7.91 0.07
CA ALA A 85 -5.81 -7.70 -0.62
C ALA A 85 -4.70 -8.63 -0.09
N ASN A 86 -3.83 -9.10 -0.98
CA ASN A 86 -2.79 -10.09 -0.68
C ASN A 86 -1.47 -9.77 -1.40
N PRO A 87 -0.78 -8.67 -1.05
CA PRO A 87 0.51 -8.30 -1.63
C PRO A 87 1.69 -9.04 -0.99
N LEU A 88 2.82 -9.05 -1.69
CA LEU A 88 4.14 -9.30 -1.13
C LEU A 88 4.83 -7.95 -0.88
N VAL A 89 5.05 -7.62 0.38
CA VAL A 89 5.78 -6.42 0.83
C VAL A 89 7.17 -6.86 1.29
N LEU A 90 8.19 -6.56 0.50
CA LEU A 90 9.53 -7.14 0.63
C LEU A 90 10.64 -6.09 0.61
N CYS A 91 11.59 -6.11 1.54
CA CYS A 91 12.79 -5.25 1.49
C CYS A 91 12.53 -3.73 1.43
N ASN A 92 11.36 -3.26 1.88
CA ASN A 92 11.06 -1.84 1.93
C ASN A 92 11.58 -1.19 3.21
N LYS A 93 11.86 0.10 3.13
CA LYS A 93 12.08 0.98 4.28
C LYS A 93 10.81 1.77 4.51
N ILE A 94 10.19 1.63 5.68
CA ILE A 94 8.91 2.27 6.00
C ILE A 94 9.07 3.05 7.30
N HIS A 95 9.19 4.37 7.21
CA HIS A 95 9.59 5.15 8.37
C HIS A 95 9.03 6.56 8.45
N SER A 96 9.18 7.19 9.62
CA SER A 96 8.84 8.61 9.81
C SER A 96 7.39 8.96 9.44
N GLY A 97 6.48 7.98 9.42
CA GLY A 97 5.06 8.19 9.19
C GLY A 97 4.36 8.74 10.43
N LEU A 98 3.30 9.52 10.22
CA LEU A 98 2.49 10.06 11.31
C LEU A 98 1.50 9.05 11.91
N ARG A 99 1.34 7.89 11.29
CA ARG A 99 0.59 6.75 11.82
C ARG A 99 1.42 5.47 11.80
N SER A 100 0.79 4.32 11.59
CA SER A 100 1.44 3.03 11.58
C SER A 100 2.20 2.76 10.27
N GLY A 101 3.32 2.04 10.32
CA GLY A 101 4.12 1.73 9.12
C GLY A 101 3.34 0.91 8.09
N ILE A 102 2.86 -0.28 8.48
CA ILE A 102 1.97 -1.11 7.67
C ILE A 102 0.68 -1.36 8.44
N VAL A 103 -0.46 -1.18 7.78
CA VAL A 103 -1.79 -1.49 8.32
C VAL A 103 -2.41 -2.64 7.53
N VAL A 104 -2.90 -3.66 8.22
CA VAL A 104 -3.58 -4.82 7.60
C VAL A 104 -4.95 -5.00 8.23
N VAL A 105 -6.02 -4.72 7.47
CA VAL A 105 -7.39 -4.71 8.01
C VAL A 105 -8.44 -5.32 7.11
N GLY A 106 -9.57 -5.75 7.67
CA GLY A 106 -10.75 -6.16 6.89
C GLY A 106 -10.48 -7.37 6.00
N ASN A 107 -10.03 -8.47 6.59
CA ASN A 107 -9.56 -9.68 5.89
C ASN A 107 -8.37 -9.42 4.95
N GLY A 108 -7.63 -8.33 5.12
CA GLY A 108 -6.35 -8.11 4.45
C GLY A 108 -5.37 -9.23 4.77
N LYS A 109 -4.64 -9.68 3.77
CA LYS A 109 -3.60 -10.72 3.85
C LYS A 109 -2.28 -10.14 3.35
N GLY A 110 -1.34 -11.01 3.04
CA GLY A 110 -0.08 -10.62 2.42
C GLY A 110 1.11 -11.21 3.15
N VAL A 111 2.25 -11.13 2.50
CA VAL A 111 3.54 -11.53 3.08
C VAL A 111 4.34 -10.27 3.30
N ILE A 112 4.68 -10.00 4.55
CA ILE A 112 5.50 -8.86 4.96
C ILE A 112 6.85 -9.44 5.38
N ARG A 113 7.87 -9.25 4.53
CA ARG A 113 9.17 -9.89 4.71
C ARG A 113 10.35 -8.93 4.55
N SER A 114 11.38 -9.07 5.39
CA SER A 114 12.65 -8.35 5.21
C SER A 114 12.52 -6.83 5.14
N ASN A 115 11.46 -6.25 5.70
CA ASN A 115 11.25 -4.80 5.72
C ASN A 115 11.91 -4.18 6.94
N GLN A 116 12.37 -2.94 6.79
CA GLN A 116 12.85 -2.10 7.88
C GLN A 116 11.74 -1.12 8.23
N ILE A 117 11.19 -1.20 9.44
CA ILE A 117 10.05 -0.38 9.85
C ILE A 117 10.41 0.35 11.15
N TYR A 118 10.54 1.67 11.11
CA TYR A 118 11.09 2.44 12.22
C TYR A 118 10.56 3.87 12.27
N GLY A 119 10.61 4.51 13.45
CA GLY A 119 10.28 5.94 13.58
C GLY A 119 8.86 6.35 13.14
N ASN A 120 7.92 5.40 13.05
CA ASN A 120 6.50 5.68 12.82
C ASN A 120 5.83 6.05 14.16
N LYS A 121 4.87 6.98 14.15
CA LYS A 121 4.28 7.54 15.39
C LYS A 121 3.35 6.57 16.14
N GLU A 122 2.74 5.62 15.43
CA GLU A 122 1.92 4.57 16.04
C GLU A 122 2.68 3.24 16.08
N ALA A 123 2.17 2.18 15.46
CA ALA A 123 2.79 0.87 15.42
C ALA A 123 3.64 0.67 14.16
N GLY A 124 4.62 -0.21 14.22
CA GLY A 124 5.35 -0.61 13.02
C GLY A 124 4.44 -1.40 12.05
N ILE A 125 3.78 -2.45 12.54
CA ILE A 125 2.72 -3.17 11.81
C ILE A 125 1.48 -3.22 12.70
N TYR A 126 0.32 -2.83 12.17
CA TYR A 126 -0.96 -2.82 12.88
C TYR A 126 -1.99 -3.71 12.18
N ILE A 127 -2.53 -4.69 12.89
CA ILE A 127 -3.42 -5.72 12.35
C ILE A 127 -4.77 -5.64 13.06
N LEU A 128 -5.86 -5.45 12.31
CA LEU A 128 -7.21 -5.33 12.86
C LEU A 128 -8.24 -6.06 11.99
N TYR A 129 -9.47 -6.24 12.49
CA TYR A 129 -10.64 -6.69 11.71
C TYR A 129 -10.33 -7.90 10.80
N ASN A 130 -9.83 -8.98 11.42
CA ASN A 130 -9.45 -10.23 10.74
C ASN A 130 -8.32 -10.09 9.71
N GLY A 131 -7.46 -9.07 9.83
CA GLY A 131 -6.20 -9.02 9.11
C GLY A 131 -5.35 -10.26 9.44
N ASN A 132 -4.79 -10.90 8.42
CA ASN A 132 -3.99 -12.10 8.55
C ASN A 132 -2.75 -12.06 7.64
N PRO A 133 -1.77 -11.19 7.93
CA PRO A 133 -0.51 -11.18 7.21
C PRO A 133 0.46 -12.23 7.76
N ALA A 134 1.32 -12.77 6.89
CA ALA A 134 2.48 -13.54 7.28
C ALA A 134 3.69 -12.60 7.43
N VAL A 135 4.13 -12.35 8.67
CA VAL A 135 5.24 -11.43 8.98
C VAL A 135 6.51 -12.21 9.29
N ARG A 136 7.63 -11.92 8.59
CA ARG A 136 8.93 -12.60 8.81
C ARG A 136 10.11 -11.67 8.58
N TYR A 137 11.18 -11.81 9.37
CA TYR A 137 12.44 -11.07 9.17
C TYR A 137 12.26 -9.54 9.09
N VAL A 138 11.30 -8.98 9.83
CA VAL A 138 11.12 -7.52 9.91
C VAL A 138 12.04 -6.97 10.98
N SER A 139 12.80 -5.94 10.64
CA SER A 139 13.63 -5.21 11.60
C SER A 139 12.95 -3.94 12.06
N TRP A 140 13.02 -3.69 13.36
CA TRP A 140 12.45 -2.52 14.03
C TRP A 140 13.60 -1.69 14.58
N HIS A 141 13.62 -0.40 14.27
CA HIS A 141 14.60 0.55 14.81
C HIS A 141 13.89 1.75 15.42
#